data_AF-A0A4Y2PQM9-F1
#
_entry.id   AF-A0A4Y2PQM9-F1
#
_cell.length_a   1.000
_cell.length_b   1.000
_cell.length_c   1.000
_cell.angle_alpha   90.00
_cell.angle_beta   90.00
_cell.angle_gamma   90.00
#
_symmetry.space_group_name_H-M   'P 1'
#
loop_
_entity.id
_entity.type
_entity.pdbx_description
1 polymer ?
#
loop_
_entity_poly.entity_id
_entity_poly.type
_entity_poly.pdbx_seq_one_letter_code
_entity_poly.pdbx_strand_id
1 'polypeptide(L)'
;MHLENGQRIYFSKDNLQCRLTNPPNTALTGFFQLCKNDNFVKTLLYRNVPKFYTWDKSKIVFNRLKQCAIVEGHDGIRSGDALGRVYTVHSRNTECYYLRQLLHKIKGPTRFKDLRTVNGI
;
A
#
# COMPACT_ATOMS: atom_id res chain seq x y z
N MET A 1 -8.19 -1.73 -7.57
CA MET A 1 -8.18 -0.85 -6.38
C MET A 1 -9.35 -1.26 -5.51
N HIS A 2 -9.19 -1.31 -4.20
CA HIS A 2 -10.19 -1.88 -3.29
C HIS A 2 -10.45 -0.91 -2.14
N LEU A 3 -11.70 -0.90 -1.66
CA LEU A 3 -12.15 -0.05 -0.56
C LEU A 3 -11.96 -0.74 0.79
N GLU A 4 -12.12 0.02 1.87
CA GLU A 4 -12.16 -0.53 3.23
C GLU A 4 -13.25 -1.62 3.31
N ASN A 5 -12.88 -2.80 3.80
CA ASN A 5 -13.73 -4.00 3.84
C ASN A 5 -14.24 -4.54 2.48
N GLY A 6 -13.86 -3.93 1.35
CA GLY A 6 -14.20 -4.39 -0.01
C GLY A 6 -13.21 -5.40 -0.60
N GLN A 7 -12.54 -6.18 0.27
CA GLN A 7 -11.47 -7.09 -0.15
C GLN A 7 -12.07 -8.41 -0.64
N ARG A 8 -11.56 -8.93 -1.76
CA ARG A 8 -11.91 -10.27 -2.21
C ARG A 8 -11.19 -11.29 -1.34
N ILE A 9 -11.95 -12.11 -0.61
CA ILE A 9 -11.44 -13.23 0.17
C ILE A 9 -11.84 -14.56 -0.49
N TYR A 10 -10.90 -15.49 -0.54
CA TYR A 10 -11.14 -16.88 -0.89
C TYR A 10 -11.10 -17.70 0.39
N PHE A 11 -12.12 -18.52 0.61
CA PHE A 11 -12.27 -19.30 1.81
C PHE A 11 -12.79 -20.71 1.53
N SER A 12 -12.52 -21.62 2.46
CA SER A 12 -13.16 -22.93 2.58
C SER A 12 -13.92 -22.98 3.90
N LYS A 13 -14.71 -24.04 4.12
CA LYS A 13 -15.46 -24.22 5.38
C LYS A 13 -14.53 -24.15 6.61
N ASP A 14 -13.34 -24.70 6.50
CA ASP A 14 -12.39 -24.82 7.62
C ASP A 14 -11.66 -23.51 7.96
N ASN A 15 -11.62 -22.53 7.04
CA ASN A 15 -10.85 -21.30 7.22
C ASN A 15 -11.69 -20.01 7.17
N LEU A 16 -13.01 -20.11 6.92
CA LEU A 16 -13.90 -18.95 6.83
C LEU A 16 -13.80 -18.05 8.06
N GLN A 17 -13.91 -18.62 9.26
CA GLN A 17 -13.87 -17.83 10.50
C GLN A 17 -12.53 -17.08 10.63
N CYS A 18 -11.41 -17.77 10.39
CA CYS A 18 -10.08 -17.14 10.41
C CYS A 18 -9.95 -16.02 9.36
N ARG A 19 -10.49 -16.21 8.15
CA ARG A 19 -10.46 -15.20 7.07
C ARG A 19 -11.32 -13.99 7.34
N LEU A 20 -12.42 -14.15 8.07
CA LEU A 20 -13.28 -13.05 8.49
C LEU A 20 -12.62 -12.22 9.60
N THR A 21 -12.02 -12.88 10.60
CA THR A 21 -11.35 -12.20 11.71
C THR A 21 -10.03 -11.55 11.27
N ASN A 22 -9.31 -12.20 10.36
CA ASN A 22 -8.00 -11.76 9.87
C ASN A 22 -7.96 -11.81 8.33
N PRO A 23 -8.57 -10.83 7.65
CA PRO A 23 -8.52 -10.78 6.21
C PRO A 23 -7.08 -10.64 5.72
N PRO A 24 -6.68 -11.36 4.65
CA PRO A 24 -5.34 -11.29 4.12
C PRO A 24 -5.01 -9.87 3.67
N ASN A 25 -3.76 -9.46 3.89
CA ASN A 25 -3.33 -8.15 3.42
C ASN A 25 -3.45 -8.05 1.89
N THR A 26 -4.00 -6.94 1.43
CA THR A 26 -3.87 -6.50 0.05
C THR A 26 -2.58 -5.68 -0.08
N ALA A 27 -2.15 -5.37 -1.31
CA ALA A 27 -1.03 -4.46 -1.50
C ALA A 27 -1.27 -3.08 -0.85
N LEU A 28 -2.52 -2.61 -0.77
CA LEU A 28 -2.82 -1.33 -0.12
C LEU A 28 -2.72 -1.42 1.41
N THR A 29 -3.29 -2.47 2.04
CA THR A 29 -3.19 -2.62 3.51
C THR A 29 -1.78 -3.02 3.95
N GLY A 30 -1.06 -3.77 3.10
CA GLY A 30 0.37 -4.01 3.28
C GLY A 30 1.19 -2.72 3.23
N PHE A 31 0.82 -1.76 2.38
CA PHE A 31 1.45 -0.43 2.37
C PHE A 31 1.15 0.35 3.65
N PHE A 32 -0.06 0.29 4.18
CA PHE A 32 -0.37 0.90 5.48
C PHE A 32 0.47 0.30 6.61
N GLN A 33 0.62 -1.02 6.62
CA GLN A 33 1.46 -1.70 7.60
C GLN A 33 2.93 -1.32 7.45
N LEU A 34 3.41 -1.19 6.22
CA LEU A 34 4.75 -0.70 5.92
C LEU A 34 4.93 0.74 6.43
N CYS A 35 3.95 1.62 6.24
CA CYS A 35 3.99 3.00 6.74
C CYS A 35 4.02 3.06 8.28
N LYS A 36 3.44 2.10 9.00
CA LYS A 36 3.54 2.06 10.47
C LYS A 36 4.97 1.77 10.93
N ASN A 37 5.65 0.88 10.24
CA ASN A 37 6.91 0.29 10.69
C ASN A 37 8.16 0.99 10.12
N ASP A 38 8.04 1.71 9.01
CA ASP A 38 9.17 2.31 8.31
C ASP A 38 8.97 3.82 8.11
N ASN A 39 9.78 4.63 8.80
CA ASN A 39 9.71 6.09 8.73
C ASN A 39 10.06 6.63 7.33
N PHE A 40 10.91 5.93 6.56
CA PHE A 40 11.21 6.36 5.20
C PHE A 40 9.98 6.30 4.32
N VAL A 41 9.19 5.24 4.45
CA VAL A 41 7.98 5.02 3.64
C VAL A 41 6.92 6.08 3.93
N LYS A 42 6.89 6.63 5.16
CA LYS A 42 5.99 7.73 5.51
C LYS A 42 6.23 8.98 4.64
N THR A 43 7.41 9.14 4.05
CA THR A 43 7.75 10.25 3.16
C THR A 43 7.31 10.02 1.70
N LEU A 44 6.88 8.79 1.36
CA LEU A 44 6.57 8.37 0.00
C LEU A 44 5.08 8.41 -0.30
N LEU A 45 4.77 8.72 -1.56
CA LEU A 45 3.46 8.45 -2.17
C LEU A 45 3.35 6.96 -2.53
N TYR A 46 2.14 6.42 -2.53
CA TYR A 46 1.91 5.01 -2.89
C TYR A 46 2.52 4.63 -4.25
N ARG A 47 2.41 5.50 -5.25
CA ARG A 47 3.01 5.28 -6.59
C ARG A 47 4.55 5.22 -6.62
N ASN A 48 5.21 5.73 -5.58
CA ASN A 48 6.67 5.75 -5.48
C ASN A 48 7.20 4.53 -4.71
N VAL A 49 6.35 3.81 -3.97
CA VAL A 49 6.75 2.65 -3.17
C VAL A 49 7.48 1.59 -3.99
N PRO A 50 7.04 1.23 -5.22
CA PRO A 50 7.72 0.23 -6.02
C PRO A 50 9.18 0.56 -6.39
N LYS A 51 9.57 1.84 -6.32
CA LYS A 51 10.97 2.24 -6.52
C LYS A 51 11.90 1.76 -5.41
N PHE A 52 11.37 1.47 -4.22
CA PHE A 52 12.18 1.15 -3.03
C PHE A 52 11.79 -0.19 -2.39
N TYR A 53 10.58 -0.68 -2.65
CA TYR A 53 10.04 -1.90 -2.06
C TYR A 53 9.36 -2.79 -3.11
N THR A 54 9.46 -4.09 -2.91
CA THR A 54 8.80 -5.10 -3.74
C THR A 54 7.75 -5.84 -2.92
N TRP A 55 6.60 -6.11 -3.54
CA TRP A 55 5.54 -6.93 -2.94
C TRP A 55 5.85 -8.42 -3.08
N ASP A 56 6.05 -9.11 -1.96
CA ASP A 56 6.16 -10.56 -1.89
C ASP A 56 4.76 -11.17 -1.78
N LYS A 57 4.31 -11.82 -2.86
CA LYS A 57 2.97 -12.43 -2.93
C LYS A 57 2.82 -13.65 -2.02
N SER A 58 3.91 -14.34 -1.71
CA SER A 58 3.90 -15.55 -0.88
C SER A 58 3.79 -15.18 0.59
N LYS A 59 4.55 -14.16 1.02
CA LYS A 59 4.54 -13.66 2.40
C LYS A 59 3.50 -12.57 2.64
N ILE A 60 2.92 -12.00 1.57
CA ILE A 60 1.93 -10.91 1.60
C ILE A 60 2.47 -9.69 2.37
N VAL A 61 3.71 -9.31 2.06
CA VAL A 61 4.43 -8.18 2.68
C VAL A 61 5.27 -7.41 1.65
N PHE A 62 5.59 -6.16 1.98
CA PHE A 62 6.60 -5.39 1.24
C PHE A 62 7.99 -5.63 1.81
N ASN A 63 8.95 -5.93 0.94
CA ASN A 63 10.35 -6.06 1.28
C ASN A 63 11.14 -4.89 0.68
N ARG A 64 12.11 -4.34 1.42
CA ARG A 64 13.06 -3.37 0.87
C ARG A 64 13.84 -3.97 -0.30
N LEU A 65 14.10 -3.16 -1.31
CA LEU A 65 14.98 -3.57 -2.41
C LEU A 65 16.39 -3.82 -1.90
N LYS A 66 16.94 -4.97 -2.31
CA LYS A 66 18.29 -5.41 -1.94
C LYS A 66 19.30 -5.21 -3.05
N GLN A 67 18.88 -4.96 -4.28
CA GLN A 67 19.76 -4.84 -5.45
C GLN A 67 19.31 -3.64 -6.26
N CYS A 68 19.99 -2.49 -6.12
CA CYS A 68 19.74 -1.22 -6.81
C CYS A 68 20.75 -0.15 -6.34
N ALA A 69 20.73 1.02 -6.98
CA ALA A 69 21.56 2.17 -6.59
C ALA A 69 21.23 2.62 -5.17
N ILE A 70 22.25 3.01 -4.40
CA ILE A 70 22.09 3.60 -3.07
C ILE A 70 21.51 5.00 -3.24
N VAL A 71 20.53 5.34 -2.40
CA VAL A 71 20.00 6.69 -2.35
C VAL A 71 20.91 7.53 -1.48
N GLU A 72 21.55 8.55 -2.05
CA GLU A 72 22.41 9.46 -1.30
C GLU A 72 21.64 10.10 -0.14
N GLY A 73 22.28 10.18 1.04
CA GLY A 73 21.68 10.71 2.25
C GLY A 73 20.77 9.73 3.01
N HIS A 74 20.61 8.48 2.55
CA HIS A 74 19.80 7.46 3.23
C HIS A 74 20.52 6.12 3.37
N ASP A 75 21.00 5.82 4.58
CA ASP A 75 21.68 4.55 4.84
C ASP A 75 20.74 3.34 4.68
N GLY A 76 21.23 2.33 3.97
CA GLY A 76 20.51 1.09 3.68
C GLY A 76 19.29 1.24 2.75
N ILE A 77 19.07 2.39 2.12
CA ILE A 77 17.97 2.61 1.16
C ILE A 77 18.48 2.51 -0.26
N ARG A 78 17.80 1.67 -1.05
CA ARG A 78 18.11 1.46 -2.46
C ARG A 78 16.92 1.85 -3.33
N SER A 79 17.18 2.51 -4.45
CA SER A 79 16.15 2.90 -5.42
C SER A 79 16.37 2.26 -6.78
N GLY A 80 15.31 1.69 -7.36
CA GLY A 80 15.29 1.22 -8.74
C GLY A 80 14.39 2.06 -9.64
N ASP A 81 14.37 1.69 -10.93
CA ASP A 81 13.62 2.39 -11.97
C ASP A 81 12.13 1.99 -12.05
N ALA A 82 11.65 1.17 -11.11
CA ALA A 82 10.29 0.67 -11.11
C ALA A 82 9.26 1.80 -10.95
N LEU A 83 8.37 1.94 -11.93
CA LEU A 83 7.27 2.91 -11.88
C LEU A 83 6.01 2.28 -11.28
N GLY A 84 5.59 2.76 -10.11
CA GLY A 84 4.36 2.29 -9.49
C GLY A 84 3.12 2.77 -10.26
N ARG A 85 2.41 1.82 -10.88
CA ARG A 85 1.15 2.09 -11.56
C ARG A 85 -0.02 1.84 -10.61
N VAL A 86 -0.81 2.88 -10.39
CA VAL A 86 -2.11 2.76 -9.73
C VAL A 86 -3.14 2.56 -10.83
N TYR A 87 -3.86 1.42 -10.79
CA TYR A 87 -4.85 1.06 -11.81
C TYR A 87 -5.80 2.21 -12.15
N THR A 88 -6.09 2.37 -13.44
CA THR A 88 -7.11 3.32 -13.91
C THR A 88 -8.47 2.89 -13.37
N VAL A 89 -9.20 3.84 -12.79
CA VAL A 89 -10.56 3.63 -12.27
C VAL A 89 -11.48 4.56 -13.04
N HIS A 90 -12.59 4.02 -13.57
CA HIS A 90 -13.61 4.81 -14.25
C HIS A 90 -14.36 5.70 -13.23
N SER A 91 -14.71 6.93 -13.62
CA SER A 91 -15.35 7.93 -12.74
C SER A 91 -16.67 7.45 -12.11
N ARG A 92 -17.43 6.59 -12.81
CA ARG A 92 -18.63 5.92 -12.26
C ARG A 92 -18.38 5.10 -10.99
N ASN A 93 -17.17 4.57 -10.81
CA ASN A 93 -16.77 3.95 -9.55
C ASN A 93 -16.19 5.05 -8.65
N THR A 94 -17.08 5.91 -8.16
CA THR A 94 -16.76 7.17 -7.47
C THR A 94 -15.81 6.96 -6.29
N GLU A 95 -16.10 5.98 -5.43
CA GLU A 95 -15.26 5.70 -4.26
C GLU A 95 -13.84 5.27 -4.63
N CYS A 96 -13.69 4.33 -5.58
CA CYS A 96 -12.36 3.93 -6.03
C CYS A 96 -11.67 5.05 -6.82
N TYR A 97 -12.42 5.90 -7.51
CA TYR A 97 -11.88 7.06 -8.21
C TYR A 97 -11.28 8.04 -7.21
N TYR A 98 -12.00 8.42 -6.15
CA TYR A 98 -11.48 9.31 -5.11
C TYR A 98 -10.32 8.69 -4.35
N LEU A 99 -10.41 7.41 -3.99
CA LEU A 99 -9.31 6.68 -3.35
C LEU A 99 -8.03 6.74 -4.21
N ARG A 100 -8.13 6.60 -5.53
CA ARG A 100 -6.99 6.75 -6.44
C ARG A 100 -6.38 8.14 -6.34
N GLN A 101 -7.21 9.18 -6.36
CA GLN A 101 -6.74 10.56 -6.26
C GLN A 101 -6.01 10.80 -4.94
N LEU A 102 -6.56 10.28 -3.82
CA LEU A 102 -5.94 10.39 -2.50
C LEU A 102 -4.59 9.68 -2.43
N LEU A 103 -4.46 8.47 -2.99
CA LEU A 103 -3.20 7.73 -3.05
C LEU A 103 -2.11 8.42 -3.89
N HIS A 104 -2.49 9.35 -4.77
CA HIS A 104 -1.57 10.19 -5.53
C HIS A 104 -1.12 11.45 -4.80
N LYS A 105 -1.76 11.81 -3.69
CA LYS A 105 -1.52 13.07 -2.97
C LYS A 105 -1.03 12.87 -1.54
N ILE A 106 -1.47 11.81 -0.88
CA ILE A 106 -1.20 11.56 0.54
C ILE A 106 0.02 10.65 0.70
N LYS A 107 0.93 11.07 1.56
CA LYS A 107 2.15 10.34 1.91
C LYS A 107 1.95 9.59 3.22
N GLY A 108 2.50 8.38 3.32
CA GLY A 108 2.58 7.66 4.58
C GLY A 108 1.30 7.30 5.34
N PRO A 109 0.12 7.09 4.71
CA PRO A 109 -1.08 6.74 5.46
C PRO A 109 -0.92 5.39 6.17
N THR A 110 -1.36 5.28 7.42
CA THR A 110 -1.29 4.04 8.22
C THR A 110 -2.62 3.27 8.29
N ARG A 111 -3.70 3.86 7.77
CA ARG A 111 -5.06 3.29 7.68
C ARG A 111 -5.90 4.09 6.68
N PHE A 112 -7.09 3.59 6.35
CA PHE A 112 -8.04 4.28 5.46
C PHE A 112 -8.52 5.63 6.01
N LYS A 113 -8.61 5.78 7.34
CA LYS A 113 -8.95 7.07 7.96
C LYS A 113 -7.91 8.15 7.60
N ASP A 114 -6.63 7.83 7.63
CA ASP A 114 -5.54 8.77 7.32
C ASP A 114 -5.59 9.24 5.86
N LEU A 115 -6.14 8.44 4.95
CA LEU A 115 -6.37 8.86 3.57
C LEU A 115 -7.49 9.90 3.44
N ARG A 116 -8.39 9.97 4.41
CA ARG A 116 -9.52 10.91 4.43
C ARG A 116 -9.24 12.15 5.28
N THR A 117 -8.17 12.13 6.07
CA THR A 117 -7.81 13.21 6.98
C THR A 117 -6.80 14.14 6.31
N VAL A 118 -7.14 15.43 6.23
CA VAL A 118 -6.26 16.48 5.72
C VAL A 118 -6.04 17.49 6.83
N ASN A 119 -4.78 17.71 7.22
CA ASN A 119 -4.42 18.62 8.32
C ASN A 119 -5.09 18.29 9.67
N GLY A 120 -5.37 17.01 9.93
CA GLY A 120 -5.99 16.57 11.20
C GLY A 120 -7.51 16.71 11.26
N ILE A 121 -8.15 17.09 10.14
CA ILE A 121 -9.61 17.18 9.98
C ILE A 121 -10.07 16.14 8.95
#